data_AF-A0A971W2C2-F1
#
_entry.id   AF-A0A971W2C2-F1
#
_cell.length_a   1.000
_cell.length_b   1.000
_cell.length_c   1.000
_cell.angle_alpha   90.00
_cell.angle_beta   90.00
_cell.angle_gamma   90.00
#
_symmetry.space_group_name_H-M   'P 1'
#
loop_
_entity.id
_entity.type
_entity.pdbx_description
1 polymer ?
#
loop_
_entity_poly.entity_id
_entity_poly.type
_entity_poly.pdbx_seq_one_letter_code
_entity_poly.pdbx_strand_id
1 'polypeptide(L)'
;MDKIAQNIKALARFLADDDYAVIKDMLERVRVIYAAGNSASAEQVNRLKDRIQGYLAKRVCIENQGAVVRFKYAQNSIVQATDEVLVLGRGTYQTYIIAKNAIKFMNPSSVALGGTLVAGKRISMGIVGSSNGIATHCRVLDKDGKIYAVRLYSNTVITINGRKKIV
;
A
#
# COMPACT_ATOMS: atom_id res chain seq x y z
N MET A 1 21.83 14.41 31.01
CA MET A 1 20.84 13.31 31.01
C MET A 1 19.44 13.78 30.61
N ASP A 2 18.98 14.95 31.04
CA ASP A 2 17.60 15.44 30.76
C ASP A 2 17.24 15.64 29.29
N LYS A 3 18.19 16.06 28.44
CA LYS A 3 17.92 16.38 27.02
C LYS A 3 17.51 15.15 26.20
N ILE A 4 18.09 13.97 26.51
CA ILE A 4 17.76 12.71 25.85
C ILE A 4 16.37 12.24 26.28
N ALA A 5 16.05 12.32 27.58
CA ALA A 5 14.74 11.99 28.10
C ALA A 5 13.64 12.91 27.53
N GLN A 6 13.92 14.21 27.38
CA GLN A 6 13.02 15.17 26.72
C GLN A 6 12.77 14.81 25.25
N ASN A 7 13.83 14.46 24.50
CA ASN A 7 13.70 14.07 23.09
C ASN A 7 12.90 12.77 22.93
N ILE A 8 13.14 11.78 23.80
CA ILE A 8 12.36 10.53 23.83
C ILE A 8 10.89 10.82 24.09
N LYS A 9 10.58 11.70 25.05
CA LYS A 9 9.20 12.07 25.41
C LYS A 9 8.50 12.89 24.31
N ALA A 10 9.26 13.66 23.54
CA ALA A 10 8.75 14.36 22.35
C ALA A 10 8.45 13.38 21.21
N LEU A 11 9.35 12.43 20.94
CA LEU A 11 9.18 11.36 19.93
C LEU A 11 8.04 10.40 20.27
N ALA A 12 7.83 10.12 21.56
CA ALA A 12 6.76 9.27 22.07
C ALA A 12 5.37 9.67 21.58
N ARG A 13 5.12 10.97 21.40
CA ARG A 13 3.82 11.50 20.95
C ARG A 13 3.49 11.18 19.49
N PHE A 14 4.47 10.72 18.71
CA PHE A 14 4.32 10.37 17.30
C PHE A 14 4.27 8.85 17.06
N LEU A 15 4.35 8.04 18.12
CA LEU A 15 4.32 6.59 18.04
C LEU A 15 2.89 6.09 18.28
N ALA A 16 2.48 5.03 17.56
CA ALA A 16 1.28 4.29 17.92
C ALA A 16 1.46 3.66 19.32
N ASP A 17 0.37 3.47 20.07
CA ASP A 17 0.42 3.01 21.47
C ASP A 17 1.20 1.69 21.64
N ASP A 18 1.03 0.76 20.71
CA ASP A 18 1.75 -0.52 20.67
C ASP A 18 3.27 -0.34 20.46
N ASP A 19 3.67 0.63 19.63
CA ASP A 19 5.08 0.92 19.33
C ASP A 19 5.75 1.65 20.50
N TYR A 20 5.02 2.54 21.16
CA TYR A 20 5.52 3.28 22.31
C TYR A 20 5.88 2.35 23.47
N ALA A 21 5.04 1.37 23.78
CA ALA A 21 5.31 0.40 24.85
C ALA A 21 6.60 -0.40 24.60
N VAL A 22 6.79 -0.86 23.36
CA VAL A 22 7.97 -1.64 22.96
C VAL A 22 9.24 -0.81 23.01
N ILE A 23 9.20 0.41 22.45
CA ILE A 23 10.35 1.33 22.42
C ILE A 23 10.72 1.77 23.84
N LYS A 24 9.73 2.06 24.70
CA LYS A 24 9.96 2.43 26.09
C LYS A 24 10.69 1.33 26.87
N ASP A 25 10.27 0.06 26.74
CA ASP A 25 10.97 -1.04 27.41
C ASP A 25 12.41 -1.20 26.90
N MET A 26 12.66 -1.07 25.60
CA MET A 26 14.02 -1.10 25.05
C MET A 26 14.91 0.01 25.64
N LEU A 27 14.37 1.22 25.75
CA LEU A 27 15.09 2.37 26.31
C LEU A 27 15.43 2.18 27.79
N GLU A 28 14.52 1.61 28.59
CA GLU A 28 14.83 1.29 29.99
C GLU A 28 15.93 0.23 30.12
N ARG A 29 15.96 -0.76 29.21
CA ARG A 29 17.05 -1.75 29.18
C ARG A 29 18.39 -1.14 28.79
N VAL A 30 18.40 -0.24 27.81
CA VAL A 30 19.60 0.54 27.47
C VAL A 30 20.10 1.31 28.69
N ARG A 31 19.19 1.94 29.44
CA ARG A 31 19.52 2.70 30.65
C ARG A 31 20.14 1.82 31.73
N VAL A 32 19.60 0.63 31.98
CA VAL A 32 20.15 -0.34 32.94
C VAL A 32 21.54 -0.81 32.51
N ILE A 33 21.74 -1.13 31.24
CA ILE A 33 23.05 -1.53 30.69
C ILE A 33 24.07 -0.40 30.83
N TYR A 34 23.66 0.82 30.47
CA TYR A 34 24.52 2.01 30.59
C TYR A 34 24.91 2.29 32.04
N ALA A 35 23.98 2.12 32.99
CA ALA A 35 24.24 2.28 34.42
C ALA A 35 25.19 1.20 34.97
N ALA A 36 25.14 -0.02 34.42
CA ALA A 36 26.05 -1.11 34.76
C ALA A 36 27.48 -0.91 34.21
N GLY A 37 27.66 -0.04 33.20
CA GLY A 37 28.96 0.29 32.62
C GLY A 37 29.73 -0.95 32.16
N ASN A 38 30.99 -1.10 32.61
CA ASN A 38 31.84 -2.24 32.26
C ASN A 38 31.39 -3.58 32.89
N SER A 39 30.44 -3.55 33.84
CA SER A 39 29.88 -4.76 34.47
C SER A 39 28.65 -5.30 33.73
N ALA A 40 28.25 -4.67 32.62
CA ALA A 40 27.15 -5.16 31.80
C ALA A 40 27.52 -6.51 31.18
N SER A 41 26.68 -7.53 31.40
CA SER A 41 26.89 -8.84 30.82
C SER A 41 26.70 -8.80 29.29
N ALA A 42 27.58 -9.48 28.55
CA ALA A 42 27.43 -9.66 27.11
C ALA A 42 26.06 -10.24 26.73
N GLU A 43 25.45 -11.07 27.60
CA GLU A 43 24.09 -11.57 27.39
C GLU A 43 23.04 -10.45 27.42
N GLN A 44 23.17 -9.47 28.31
CA GLN A 44 22.20 -8.37 28.42
C GLN A 44 22.23 -7.51 27.15
N VAL A 45 23.42 -7.26 26.62
CA VAL A 45 23.62 -6.52 25.36
C VAL A 45 23.08 -7.30 24.17
N ASN A 46 23.36 -8.60 24.08
CA ASN A 46 22.88 -9.46 22.99
C ASN A 46 21.36 -9.59 23.00
N ARG A 47 20.73 -9.81 24.16
CA ARG A 47 19.26 -9.86 24.28
C ARG A 47 18.59 -8.57 23.84
N LEU A 48 19.19 -7.41 24.15
CA LEU A 48 18.67 -6.12 23.68
C LEU A 48 18.82 -5.98 22.16
N LYS A 49 19.97 -6.37 21.61
CA LYS A 49 20.23 -6.37 20.16
C LYS A 49 19.21 -7.22 19.40
N ASP A 50 18.97 -8.45 19.85
CA ASP A 50 18.00 -9.37 19.23
C ASP A 50 16.59 -8.77 19.23
N ARG A 51 16.23 -8.04 20.29
CA ARG A 51 14.92 -7.40 20.41
C ARG A 51 14.76 -6.22 19.47
N ILE A 52 15.79 -5.38 19.33
CA ILE A 52 15.79 -4.28 18.36
C ILE A 52 15.68 -4.85 16.95
N GLN A 53 16.46 -5.89 16.64
CA GLN A 53 16.40 -6.57 15.35
C GLN A 53 15.02 -7.20 15.09
N GLY A 54 14.41 -7.85 16.08
CA GLY A 54 13.07 -8.42 15.96
C GLY A 54 11.99 -7.36 15.71
N TYR A 55 12.07 -6.20 16.38
CA TYR A 55 11.14 -5.09 16.16
C TYR A 55 11.30 -4.46 14.77
N LEU A 56 12.55 -4.25 14.32
CA LEU A 56 12.82 -3.77 12.97
C LEU A 56 12.32 -4.76 11.91
N ALA A 57 12.57 -6.06 12.10
CA ALA A 57 12.07 -7.10 11.19
C ALA A 57 10.53 -7.12 11.13
N LYS A 58 9.84 -7.00 12.27
CA LYS A 58 8.37 -6.91 12.33
C LYS A 58 7.85 -5.70 11.56
N ARG A 59 8.48 -4.53 11.72
CA ARG A 59 8.07 -3.31 10.99
C ARG A 59 8.31 -3.42 9.50
N VAL A 60 9.44 -4.00 9.07
CA VAL A 60 9.70 -4.31 7.66
C VAL A 60 8.59 -5.22 7.10
N CYS A 61 8.13 -6.23 7.85
CA CYS A 61 7.03 -7.08 7.41
C CYS A 61 5.70 -6.30 7.28
N ILE A 62 5.39 -5.40 8.21
CA ILE A 62 4.15 -4.60 8.18
C ILE A 62 4.18 -3.56 7.06
N GLU A 63 5.30 -2.84 6.88
CA GLU A 63 5.47 -1.87 5.77
C GLU A 63 5.40 -2.54 4.40
N ASN A 64 5.75 -3.84 4.32
CA ASN A 64 5.63 -4.63 3.10
C ASN A 64 4.27 -5.34 2.93
N GLN A 65 3.41 -5.36 3.94
CA GLN A 65 2.04 -5.87 3.82
C GLN A 65 1.14 -4.77 3.25
N GLY A 66 1.11 -4.66 1.93
CA GLY A 66 0.15 -3.76 1.31
C GLY A 66 -1.29 -4.24 1.52
N ALA A 67 -2.21 -3.29 1.66
CA ALA A 67 -3.62 -3.54 1.91
C ALA A 67 -4.36 -3.79 0.60
N VAL A 68 -5.26 -4.78 0.62
CA VAL A 68 -6.11 -5.14 -0.51
C VAL A 68 -7.54 -4.67 -0.26
N VAL A 69 -8.06 -3.82 -1.15
CA VAL A 69 -9.46 -3.34 -1.08
C VAL A 69 -10.34 -4.22 -1.96
N ARG A 70 -11.47 -4.69 -1.42
CA ARG A 70 -12.42 -5.57 -2.12
C ARG A 70 -13.81 -4.94 -2.13
N PHE A 71 -14.43 -4.84 -3.29
CA PHE A 71 -15.81 -4.36 -3.40
C PHE A 71 -16.53 -4.99 -4.60
N LYS A 72 -17.86 -4.98 -4.58
CA LYS A 72 -18.67 -5.52 -5.70
C LYS A 72 -18.97 -4.47 -6.78
N TYR A 73 -19.29 -3.25 -6.36
CA TYR A 73 -19.56 -2.13 -7.26
C TYR A 73 -19.18 -0.81 -6.59
N ALA A 74 -18.66 0.13 -7.37
CA ALA A 74 -18.36 1.49 -6.93
C ALA A 74 -18.87 2.49 -7.98
N GLN A 75 -19.40 3.61 -7.50
CA GLN A 75 -19.95 4.67 -8.35
C GLN A 75 -19.56 6.03 -7.79
N ASN A 76 -19.09 6.94 -8.65
CA ASN A 76 -18.71 8.30 -8.27
C ASN A 76 -17.83 8.33 -7.01
N SER A 77 -16.82 7.47 -7.00
CA SER A 77 -16.03 7.15 -5.81
C SER A 77 -14.53 7.24 -6.11
N ILE A 78 -13.74 7.37 -5.04
CA ILE A 78 -12.29 7.22 -5.08
C ILE A 78 -11.92 6.01 -4.24
N VAL A 79 -11.20 5.05 -4.85
CA VAL A 79 -10.74 3.83 -4.19
C VAL A 79 -9.22 3.78 -4.26
N GLN A 80 -8.56 3.62 -3.12
CA GLN A 80 -7.10 3.57 -3.01
C GLN A 80 -6.65 2.34 -2.23
N ALA A 81 -5.63 1.65 -2.73
CA ALA A 81 -5.04 0.49 -2.07
C ALA A 81 -3.52 0.53 -2.14
N THR A 82 -2.86 0.14 -1.03
CA THR A 82 -1.40 0.05 -0.95
C THR A 82 -0.84 -1.25 -1.53
N ASP A 83 -1.69 -2.22 -1.89
CA ASP A 83 -1.36 -3.34 -2.78
C ASP A 83 -2.32 -3.41 -3.96
N GLU A 84 -3.44 -4.13 -3.81
CA GLU A 84 -4.37 -4.44 -4.90
C GLU A 84 -5.80 -3.94 -4.65
N VAL A 85 -6.52 -3.70 -5.75
CA VAL A 85 -7.97 -3.49 -5.75
C VAL A 85 -8.65 -4.64 -6.48
N LEU A 86 -9.58 -5.32 -5.81
CA LEU A 86 -10.36 -6.43 -6.37
C LEU A 86 -11.82 -6.04 -6.53
N VAL A 87 -12.29 -5.99 -7.77
CA VAL A 87 -13.67 -5.72 -8.14
C VAL A 87 -14.37 -7.06 -8.37
N LEU A 88 -15.18 -7.47 -7.39
CA LEU A 88 -15.78 -8.81 -7.31
C LEU A 88 -17.15 -8.92 -8.01
N GLY A 89 -17.75 -7.79 -8.36
CA GLY A 89 -19.14 -7.73 -8.85
C GLY A 89 -19.27 -7.05 -10.21
N ARG A 90 -20.28 -6.18 -10.35
CA ARG A 90 -20.67 -5.60 -11.65
C ARG A 90 -19.60 -4.71 -12.28
N GLY A 91 -18.70 -4.13 -11.50
CA GLY A 91 -17.67 -3.23 -12.01
C GLY A 91 -17.74 -1.85 -11.38
N THR A 92 -17.46 -0.80 -12.15
CA THR A 92 -17.34 0.58 -11.67
C THR A 92 -17.96 1.57 -12.64
N TYR A 93 -18.57 2.64 -12.10
CA TYR A 93 -19.07 3.76 -12.90
C TYR A 93 -18.48 5.08 -12.41
N GLN A 94 -17.87 5.86 -13.31
CA GLN A 94 -17.23 7.15 -12.99
C GLN A 94 -16.41 7.10 -11.69
N THR A 95 -15.49 6.14 -11.59
CA THR A 95 -14.75 5.87 -10.35
C THR A 95 -13.26 6.05 -10.61
N TYR A 96 -12.57 6.66 -9.64
CA TYR A 96 -11.12 6.75 -9.63
C TYR A 96 -10.53 5.61 -8.78
N ILE A 97 -9.69 4.78 -9.37
CA ILE A 97 -9.06 3.66 -8.66
C ILE A 97 -7.55 3.82 -8.73
N ILE A 98 -6.89 3.76 -7.58
CA ILE A 98 -5.43 3.76 -7.46
C ILE A 98 -4.99 2.51 -6.69
N ALA A 99 -4.12 1.71 -7.29
CA ALA A 99 -3.50 0.57 -6.64
C ALA A 99 -1.99 0.58 -6.84
N LYS A 100 -1.21 0.38 -5.78
CA LYS A 100 0.26 0.29 -5.88
C LYS A 100 0.70 -0.84 -6.81
N ASN A 101 -0.01 -1.96 -6.81
CA ASN A 101 0.38 -3.16 -7.54
C ASN A 101 -0.58 -3.45 -8.70
N ALA A 102 -1.83 -3.83 -8.42
CA ALA A 102 -2.77 -4.26 -9.45
C ALA A 102 -4.24 -3.88 -9.19
N ILE A 103 -4.99 -3.72 -10.28
CA ILE A 103 -6.46 -3.65 -10.26
C ILE A 103 -7.02 -4.85 -11.02
N LYS A 104 -7.90 -5.62 -10.39
CA LYS A 104 -8.46 -6.86 -10.97
C LYS A 104 -9.97 -6.86 -10.89
N PHE A 105 -10.62 -6.97 -12.05
CA PHE A 105 -12.04 -7.28 -12.15
C PHE A 105 -12.14 -8.80 -12.27
N MET A 106 -12.81 -9.42 -11.31
CA MET A 106 -12.81 -10.88 -11.17
C MET A 106 -13.77 -11.56 -12.16
N ASN A 107 -14.73 -10.82 -12.72
CA ASN A 107 -15.66 -11.38 -13.70
C ASN A 107 -15.38 -10.80 -15.10
N PRO A 108 -15.33 -11.65 -16.16
CA PRO A 108 -15.21 -11.22 -17.54
C PRO A 108 -16.31 -10.25 -18.01
N SER A 109 -17.49 -10.34 -17.37
CA SER A 109 -18.65 -9.48 -17.63
C SER A 109 -18.67 -8.18 -16.82
N SER A 110 -17.71 -7.97 -15.90
CA SER A 110 -17.66 -6.72 -15.14
C SER A 110 -17.29 -5.54 -16.04
N VAL A 111 -17.93 -4.40 -15.83
CA VAL A 111 -17.78 -3.21 -16.68
C VAL A 111 -17.07 -2.09 -15.95
N ALA A 112 -16.02 -1.54 -16.54
CA ALA A 112 -15.43 -0.26 -16.15
C ALA A 112 -15.93 0.84 -17.08
N LEU A 113 -16.84 1.68 -16.58
CA LEU A 113 -17.49 2.74 -17.36
C LEU A 113 -17.16 4.12 -16.80
N GLY A 114 -16.25 4.83 -17.44
CA GLY A 114 -15.81 6.15 -17.03
C GLY A 114 -14.86 6.15 -15.83
N GLY A 115 -14.22 7.30 -15.61
CA GLY A 115 -13.21 7.47 -14.57
C GLY A 115 -11.83 7.01 -15.02
N THR A 116 -10.95 6.83 -14.05
CA THR A 116 -9.53 6.54 -14.30
C THR A 116 -9.02 5.48 -13.33
N LEU A 117 -8.40 4.45 -13.88
CA LEU A 117 -7.84 3.33 -13.18
C LEU A 117 -6.32 3.39 -13.31
N VAL A 118 -5.61 3.54 -12.20
CA VAL A 118 -4.15 3.63 -12.15
C VAL A 118 -3.61 2.47 -11.32
N ALA A 119 -2.77 1.64 -11.93
CA ALA A 119 -2.06 0.57 -11.23
C ALA A 119 -0.56 0.69 -11.42
N GLY A 120 0.22 0.20 -10.46
CA GLY A 120 1.67 0.10 -10.63
C GLY A 120 2.03 -0.84 -11.77
N LYS A 121 1.62 -2.10 -11.69
CA LYS A 121 2.11 -3.18 -12.58
C LYS A 121 1.07 -3.75 -13.53
N ARG A 122 -0.20 -3.85 -13.12
CA ARG A 122 -1.20 -4.58 -13.91
C ARG A 122 -2.63 -4.07 -13.73
N ILE A 123 -3.38 -4.06 -14.82
CA ILE A 123 -4.84 -3.95 -14.78
C ILE A 123 -5.43 -5.12 -15.57
N SER A 124 -6.36 -5.88 -14.97
CA SER A 124 -7.12 -6.93 -15.67
C SER A 124 -8.62 -6.67 -15.53
N MET A 125 -9.30 -6.55 -16.67
CA MET A 125 -10.69 -6.10 -16.77
C MET A 125 -11.54 -7.05 -17.61
N GLY A 126 -12.85 -6.98 -17.40
CA GLY A 126 -13.84 -7.53 -18.32
C GLY A 126 -14.03 -6.60 -19.51
N ILE A 127 -15.03 -5.73 -19.41
CA ILE A 127 -15.44 -4.78 -20.44
C ILE A 127 -15.04 -3.36 -20.01
N VAL A 128 -14.42 -2.59 -20.92
CA VAL A 128 -13.98 -1.21 -20.64
C VAL A 128 -14.56 -0.24 -21.65
N GLY A 129 -15.15 0.84 -21.15
CA GLY A 129 -15.85 1.83 -21.95
C GLY A 129 -17.23 1.35 -22.39
N SER A 130 -17.80 2.04 -23.38
CA SER A 130 -19.12 1.76 -23.92
C SER A 130 -19.33 2.42 -25.28
N SER A 131 -20.34 1.99 -26.01
CA SER A 131 -20.81 2.66 -27.24
C SER A 131 -21.29 4.09 -27.01
N ASN A 132 -21.61 4.46 -25.76
CA ASN A 132 -22.15 5.78 -25.41
C ASN A 132 -21.05 6.84 -25.23
N GLY A 133 -19.78 6.51 -25.50
CA GLY A 133 -18.71 7.50 -25.57
C GLY A 133 -18.14 8.00 -24.23
N ILE A 134 -18.47 7.37 -23.09
CA ILE A 134 -17.93 7.75 -21.78
C ILE A 134 -16.43 7.40 -21.69
N ALA A 135 -15.57 8.40 -21.74
CA ALA A 135 -14.12 8.23 -21.72
C ALA A 135 -13.66 7.47 -20.45
N THR A 136 -12.91 6.38 -20.65
CA THR A 136 -12.40 5.54 -19.57
C THR A 136 -10.88 5.43 -19.69
N HIS A 137 -10.16 5.78 -18.63
CA HIS A 137 -8.71 5.81 -18.64
C HIS A 137 -8.12 4.63 -17.85
N CYS A 138 -7.19 3.90 -18.47
CA CYS A 138 -6.49 2.80 -17.84
C CYS A 138 -4.99 3.07 -17.92
N ARG A 139 -4.34 3.26 -16.78
CA ARG A 139 -2.93 3.62 -16.69
C ARG A 139 -2.16 2.60 -15.87
N VAL A 140 -1.09 2.06 -16.46
CA VAL A 140 -0.08 1.30 -15.75
C VAL A 140 1.22 2.07 -15.73
N LEU A 141 1.84 2.19 -14.57
CA LEU A 141 3.04 3.01 -14.37
C LEU A 141 4.33 2.28 -14.73
N ASP A 142 4.38 0.97 -14.52
CA ASP A 142 5.56 0.13 -14.80
C ASP A 142 5.87 0.06 -16.30
N LYS A 143 7.16 0.08 -16.64
CA LYS A 143 7.69 -0.06 -18.01
C LYS A 143 7.27 -1.38 -18.66
N ASP A 144 7.21 -2.45 -17.87
CA ASP A 144 6.82 -3.80 -18.31
C ASP A 144 5.37 -4.11 -17.92
N GLY A 145 4.63 -3.04 -17.61
CA GLY A 145 3.24 -3.08 -17.17
C GLY A 145 2.30 -3.65 -18.21
N LYS A 146 1.23 -4.32 -17.75
CA LYS A 146 0.28 -5.01 -18.64
C LYS A 146 -1.16 -4.63 -18.34
N ILE A 147 -1.92 -4.38 -19.40
CA ILE A 147 -3.37 -4.16 -19.34
C ILE A 147 -4.04 -5.26 -20.15
N TYR A 148 -4.96 -5.98 -19.52
CA TYR A 148 -5.77 -7.02 -20.14
C TYR A 148 -7.25 -6.64 -20.03
N ALA A 149 -7.99 -6.79 -21.12
CA ALA A 149 -9.43 -6.61 -21.14
C ALA A 149 -10.05 -7.63 -22.10
N VAL A 150 -11.24 -8.14 -21.75
CA VAL A 150 -12.03 -8.99 -22.64
C VAL A 150 -12.56 -8.18 -23.82
N ARG A 151 -13.00 -6.94 -23.55
CA ARG A 151 -13.48 -6.01 -24.58
C ARG A 151 -13.09 -4.58 -24.25
N LEU A 152 -12.55 -3.88 -25.25
CA LEU A 152 -12.24 -2.46 -25.20
C LEU A 152 -13.12 -1.72 -26.21
N TYR A 153 -13.80 -0.67 -25.76
CA TYR A 153 -14.48 0.27 -26.66
C TYR A 153 -13.54 1.44 -27.02
N SER A 154 -13.79 2.11 -28.15
CA SER A 154 -12.93 3.17 -28.71
C SER A 154 -12.80 4.42 -27.83
N ASN A 155 -13.69 4.59 -26.87
CA ASN A 155 -13.59 5.61 -25.83
C ASN A 155 -12.62 5.25 -24.69
N THR A 156 -11.84 4.18 -24.84
CA THR A 156 -10.84 3.77 -23.85
C THR A 156 -9.48 4.36 -24.18
N VAL A 157 -8.85 4.96 -23.17
CA VAL A 157 -7.48 5.46 -23.24
C VAL A 157 -6.58 4.56 -22.42
N ILE A 158 -5.62 3.94 -23.08
CA ILE A 158 -4.62 3.08 -22.45
C ILE A 158 -3.31 3.85 -22.35
N THR A 159 -2.72 3.89 -21.16
CA THR A 159 -1.40 4.49 -20.93
C THR A 159 -0.51 3.49 -20.20
N ILE A 160 0.62 3.11 -20.80
CA ILE A 160 1.62 2.25 -20.17
C ILE A 160 2.94 2.99 -20.13
N ASN A 161 3.49 3.19 -18.94
CA ASN A 161 4.77 3.91 -18.73
C ASN A 161 4.83 5.25 -19.49
N GLY A 162 3.78 6.06 -19.36
CA GLY A 162 3.65 7.36 -20.02
C GLY A 162 3.33 7.32 -21.52
N ARG A 163 3.38 6.15 -22.17
CA ARG A 163 3.01 5.99 -23.58
C ARG A 163 1.50 5.80 -23.71
N LYS A 164 0.84 6.73 -24.39
CA LYS A 164 -0.62 6.77 -24.57
C LYS A 164 -1.03 6.12 -25.89
N LYS A 165 -2.06 5.28 -25.85
CA LYS A 165 -2.78 4.73 -26.99
C LYS A 165 -4.28 4.92 -26.79
N ILE A 166 -4.94 5.53 -27.76
CA ILE A 166 -6.40 5.59 -27.82
C ILE A 166 -6.85 4.37 -28.65
N VAL A 167 -7.86 3.66 -28.16
CA VAL A 167 -8.39 2.43 -28.81
C VAL A 167 -9.27 2.78 -29.99
#